data_AF-A0A929EHM7-F1
#
_entry.id   AF-A0A929EHM7-F1
#
_cell.length_a   1.000
_cell.length_b   1.000
_cell.length_c   1.000
_cell.angle_alpha   90.00
_cell.angle_beta   90.00
_cell.angle_gamma   90.00
#
_symmetry.space_group_name_H-M   'P 1'
#
loop_
_entity.id
_entity.type
_entity.pdbx_description
1 polymer ?
#
loop_
_entity_poly.entity_id
_entity_poly.type
_entity_poly.pdbx_seq_one_letter_code
_entity_poly.pdbx_strand_id
1 'polypeptide(L)' 'MIKCDFCGAEFDSVRRVAVDSDYDRLSVKHEKQYACAECSALKERERIEKDASGSAGSSTDKPPTDTVDV' A
#
# COMPACT_ATOMS: atom_id res chain seq x y z
N MET A 1 27.06 1.32 -4.72
CA MET A 1 25.81 1.57 -5.46
C MET A 1 24.82 0.49 -5.09
N ILE A 2 23.52 0.80 -5.07
CA ILE A 2 22.45 -0.15 -4.71
C ILE A 2 21.62 -0.41 -5.97
N LYS A 3 21.25 -1.67 -6.19
CA LYS A 3 20.45 -2.09 -7.34
C LYS A 3 18.97 -1.79 -7.11
N CYS A 4 18.32 -1.22 -8.11
CA CYS A 4 16.86 -1.12 -8.15
C CYS A 4 16.26 -2.49 -8.45
N ASP A 5 15.34 -2.96 -7.62
CA ASP A 5 14.67 -4.26 -7.80
C ASP A 5 13.68 -4.26 -8.97
N PHE A 6 13.32 -3.09 -9.51
CA PHE A 6 12.33 -2.94 -10.58
C PHE A 6 12.95 -2.80 -11.97
N CYS A 7 13.92 -1.90 -12.14
CA CYS A 7 14.59 -1.70 -13.44
C CYS A 7 15.94 -2.42 -13.54
N GLY A 8 16.48 -2.94 -12.43
CA GLY A 8 17.75 -3.66 -12.40
C GLY A 8 19.01 -2.79 -12.51
N ALA A 9 18.88 -1.47 -12.70
CA ALA A 9 20.01 -0.56 -12.76
C ALA A 9 20.56 -0.20 -11.37
N GLU A 10 21.82 0.22 -11.33
CA GLU A 10 22.53 0.62 -10.11
C GLU A 10 22.43 2.14 -9.90
N PHE A 11 22.13 2.54 -8.67
CA PHE A 11 22.00 3.94 -8.29
C PHE A 11 22.75 4.23 -6.98
N ASP A 12 23.19 5.46 -6.79
CA ASP A 12 23.77 5.91 -5.52
C ASP A 12 22.73 6.00 -4.40
N SER A 13 21.45 6.18 -4.77
CA SER A 13 20.34 6.22 -3.82
C SER A 13 19.14 5.43 -4.34
N VAL A 14 18.56 4.63 -3.44
CA VAL A 14 17.30 3.90 -3.66
C VAL A 14 16.39 4.14 -2.46
N ARG A 15 15.08 4.00 -2.67
CA ARG A 15 14.05 4.15 -1.63
C ARG A 15 13.35 2.81 -1.42
N ARG A 16 12.99 2.51 -0.17
CA ARG A 16 12.18 1.33 0.12
C ARG A 16 10.76 1.59 -0.37
N VAL A 17 10.21 0.64 -1.13
CA VAL A 17 8.82 0.68 -1.62
C VAL A 17 8.07 -0.50 -1.04
N ALA A 18 6.91 -0.23 -0.45
CA ALA A 18 5.96 -1.27 -0.06
C ALA A 18 5.04 -1.52 -1.25
N VAL A 19 5.08 -2.73 -1.81
CA VAL A 19 4.25 -3.13 -2.97
C VAL A 19 2.95 -3.80 -2.52
N ASP A 20 2.87 -4.21 -1.25
CA ASP A 20 1.67 -4.82 -0.69
C ASP A 20 0.50 -3.84 -0.75
N SER A 21 -0.50 -4.22 -1.54
CA SER A 21 -1.80 -3.55 -1.65
C SER A 21 -2.72 -3.94 -0.48
N ASP A 22 -2.46 -5.08 0.14
CA ASP A 22 -3.22 -5.60 1.25
C ASP A 22 -2.43 -5.40 2.53
N TYR A 23 -2.96 -4.52 3.37
CA TYR A 23 -2.59 -4.37 4.78
C TYR A 23 -3.03 -5.63 5.56
N ASP A 24 -2.57 -6.82 5.17
CA ASP A 24 -2.72 -8.04 5.95
C ASP A 24 -1.71 -7.99 7.10
N ARG A 25 -2.04 -7.08 8.03
CA ARG A 25 -1.24 -6.68 9.18
C ARG A 25 -1.08 -7.91 10.05
N LEU A 26 0.17 -8.32 10.25
CA LEU A 26 0.70 -9.14 11.37
C LEU A 26 1.13 -10.57 11.05
N SER A 27 0.68 -11.20 9.96
CA SER A 27 1.00 -12.62 9.68
C SER A 27 1.84 -12.86 8.43
N VAL A 28 1.87 -11.94 7.46
CA VAL A 28 2.61 -12.13 6.21
C VAL A 28 3.96 -11.42 6.26
N LYS A 29 5.04 -12.16 5.97
CA LYS A 29 6.39 -11.60 5.88
C LYS A 29 6.53 -10.87 4.54
N HIS A 30 6.31 -9.57 4.56
CA HIS A 30 6.48 -8.74 3.37
C HIS A 30 7.95 -8.62 2.98
N GLU A 31 8.26 -8.88 1.70
CA GLU A 31 9.61 -8.71 1.17
C GLU A 31 9.93 -7.22 0.99
N LYS A 32 11.09 -6.80 1.50
CA LYS A 32 11.55 -5.41 1.36
C LYS A 32 12.11 -5.22 -0.05
N GLN A 33 11.45 -4.38 -0.85
CA GLN A 33 11.92 -4.00 -2.17
C GLN A 33 12.44 -2.56 -2.20
N TYR A 34 13.44 -2.31 -3.03
CA TYR A 34 14.10 -1.03 -3.21
C TYR A 34 13.96 -0.54 -4.66
N ALA A 35 13.52 0.71 -4.82
CA ALA A 35 13.33 1.35 -6.11
C ALA A 35 14.23 2.58 -6.26
N CYS A 36 14.67 2.85 -7.49
CA CYS A 36 15.20 4.16 -7.84
C CYS A 36 14.10 5.24 -7.75
N ALA A 37 14.49 6.51 -7.84
CA ALA A 37 13.56 7.63 -7.73
C ALA A 37 12.41 7.56 -8.76
N GLU A 38 12.70 7.14 -9.99
CA GLU A 38 11.71 7.04 -11.07
C GLU A 38 10.72 5.88 -10.82
N CYS A 39 11.23 4.68 -10.54
CA CYS A 39 10.39 3.51 -10.24
C CYS A 39 9.54 3.73 -8.98
N SER A 40 10.09 4.41 -7.97
CA SER A 40 9.33 4.80 -6.77
C SER A 40 8.18 5.75 -7.10
N ALA A 41 8.41 6.76 -7.96
CA ALA A 41 7.38 7.72 -8.34
C ALA A 41 6.29 7.12 -9.23
N LEU A 42 6.63 6.13 -10.07
CA LEU A 42 5.65 5.35 -10.84
C LEU A 42 4.74 4.57 -9.89
N LYS A 43 5.31 3.81 -8.96
CA LYS A 43 4.56 3.00 -8.00
C LYS A 43 3.65 3.83 -7.10
N GLU A 44 4.10 5.00 -6.65
CA GLU A 44 3.28 5.88 -5.83
C GLU A 44 2.08 6.43 -6.63
N ARG A 45 2.27 6.77 -7.91
CA ARG A 45 1.16 7.17 -8.79
C ARG A 45 0.15 6.05 -8.98
N GLU A 46 0.62 4.83 -9.25
CA GLU A 46 -0.26 3.66 -9.36
C GLU A 46 -1.09 3.45 -8.08
N ARG A 47 -0.49 3.69 -6.90
CA ARG A 47 -1.22 3.62 -5.62
C ARG A 47 -2.31 4.69 -5.53
N ILE A 48 -1.96 5.96 -5.80
CA ILE A 48 -2.91 7.08 -5.75
C ILE A 48 -4.09 6.86 -6.70
N GLU A 49 -3.85 6.34 -7.91
CA GLU A 49 -4.90 6.01 -8.87
C GLU A 49 -5.82 4.88 -8.39
N LYS A 50 -5.26 3.86 -7.74
CA LYS A 50 -6.03 2.77 -7.12
C LYS A 50 -6.85 3.24 -5.92
N ASP A 51 -6.27 4.08 -5.06
CA ASP A 51 -6.98 4.64 -3.90
C ASP A 51 -8.11 5.59 -4.34
N ALA A 52 -7.89 6.37 -5.40
CA ALA A 52 -8.91 7.24 -5.99
C ALA A 52 -10.07 6.47 -6.63
N SER A 53 -9.83 5.24 -7.10
CA SER A 53 -10.87 4.37 -7.69
C SER A 53 -11.46 3.36 -6.69
N GLY A 54 -10.88 3.22 -5.50
CA GLY A 54 -11.26 2.26 -4.44
C GLY A 54 -12.08 2.82 -3.28
N SER A 55 -12.62 4.05 -3.39
CA SER A 55 -13.49 4.64 -2.35
C SER A 55 -14.92 4.10 -2.40
N ALA A 56 -15.09 2.79 -2.21
CA ALA A 56 -16.36 2.14 -1.92
C ALA A 56 -16.13 0.89 -1.05
N GLY A 57 -15.53 1.07 0.13
CA GLY A 57 -15.24 -0.01 1.09
C GLY A 57 -15.74 0.32 2.49
N SER A 58 -17.04 0.11 2.70
CA SER A 58 -17.75 -0.21 3.95
C SER A 58 -17.24 0.35 5.28
N SER A 59 -17.78 1.50 5.68
CA SER A 59 -18.20 1.70 7.07
C SER A 59 -19.67 1.30 7.19
N THR A 60 -19.97 0.02 7.33
CA THR A 60 -21.24 -0.39 7.96
C THR A 60 -21.06 -0.26 9.47
N ASP A 61 -21.13 0.97 9.95
CA ASP A 61 -21.43 1.25 11.34
C ASP A 61 -22.91 0.90 11.52
N LYS A 62 -23.20 -0.34 11.93
CA LYS A 62 -24.56 -0.74 12.30
C LYS A 62 -24.83 -0.12 13.67
N PRO A 63 -25.75 0.85 13.82
CA PRO A 63 -26.06 1.39 15.14
C PRO A 63 -26.60 0.25 16.02
N PRO A 64 -26.16 0.12 17.28
CA PRO A 64 -26.76 -0.82 18.21
C PRO A 64 -28.22 -0.38 18.44
N THR A 65 -29.17 -1.25 18.06
CA THR A 65 -30.58 -1.07 18.39
C THR A 65 -30.75 -1.35 19.88
N ASP A 66 -30.80 -0.28 20.67
CA ASP A 66 -31.18 -0.32 22.07
C ASP A 66 -32.66 -0.69 22.15
N THR A 67 -32.94 -1.96 22.43
CA THR A 67 -34.28 -2.44 22.75
C THR A 67 -34.47 -2.24 24.24
N VAL A 68 -35.13 -1.15 24.63
CA VAL A 68 -35.66 -0.97 25.98
C VAL A 68 -37.13 -1.38 25.98
N ASP A 69 -37.39 -2.53 26.59
CA ASP A 69 -38.69 -3.13 26.89
C ASP A 69 -39.27 -2.43 28.14
N VAL A 70 -40.48 -1.86 28.05
CA VAL A 70 -41.28 -1.32 29.15
C VAL A 70 -42.70 -1.86 29.05
#